data_AF-A0A9D1JQH5-F1
#
_entry.id   AF-A0A9D1JQH5-F1
#
_cell.length_a   1.000
_cell.length_b   1.000
_cell.length_c   1.000
_cell.angle_alpha   90.00
_cell.angle_beta   90.00
_cell.angle_gamma   90.00
#
_symmetry.space_group_name_H-M   'P 1'
#
loop_
_entity.id
_entity.type
_entity.pdbx_description
1 polymer ?
#
loop_
_entity_poly.entity_id
_entity_poly.type
_entity_poly.pdbx_seq_one_letter_code
_entity_poly.pdbx_strand_id
1 'polypeptide(L)'
;MKSKIVTMGLACSLSIASLFIFGCSGETYEALEWPDSGLFTQVPDPGAEYGTIGLDLDDTASATVDQITKEDWQNYVEECKNLGYTIDAEENTDSYTAYNEEGYEIDLSFSDYDEDNYSYDININAPRNKGNITWPAIGLATLLPVPPSTVGEIINDSDSQFTANICDIDYDTYTQYVADCQASGFIVDYSSGDKYYDATNENGDSLRLEYLGFNTMYISMYSSEERASWTSDETEIESTAETVETTVSETEPFGASQDGNTSSDGIDPDFKKMLDDYEAFMDEYIEFMQNYEERSSLEALADYADMVSRYADLSEQIDSVDTENLTNAELSYYIEVTSRVSQKLLNTSIE
;
A
#
# COMPACT_ATOMS: atom_id res chain seq x y z
N MET A 1 -6.46 11.26 24.48
CA MET A 1 -7.38 10.12 24.24
C MET A 1 -8.31 10.45 23.07
N LYS A 2 -7.69 10.89 21.97
CA LYS A 2 -8.19 10.97 20.61
C LYS A 2 -6.97 10.55 19.78
N SER A 3 -7.14 9.75 18.72
CA SER A 3 -6.07 9.08 17.96
C SER A 3 -5.64 7.71 18.52
N LYS A 4 -6.44 6.68 18.25
CA LYS A 4 -6.02 5.27 18.12
C LYS A 4 -6.96 4.40 17.23
N ILE A 5 -7.95 4.98 16.54
CA ILE A 5 -8.98 4.21 15.80
C ILE A 5 -8.59 3.89 14.34
N VAL A 6 -7.54 4.51 13.78
CA VAL A 6 -7.28 4.44 12.32
C VAL A 6 -6.73 3.09 11.82
N THR A 7 -6.39 2.14 12.70
CA THR A 7 -5.62 0.94 12.28
C THR A 7 -6.32 -0.38 12.51
N MET A 8 -7.66 -0.43 12.44
CA MET A 8 -8.37 -1.71 12.53
C MET A 8 -9.48 -1.80 11.48
N GLY A 9 -9.16 -2.53 10.40
CA GLY A 9 -10.14 -3.32 9.67
C GLY A 9 -10.94 -2.60 8.60
N LEU A 10 -10.34 -2.44 7.41
CA LEU A 10 -10.90 -2.96 6.16
C LEU A 10 -9.89 -2.77 5.03
N ALA A 11 -9.01 -3.76 4.87
CA ALA A 11 -8.20 -3.96 3.68
C ALA A 11 -9.05 -4.25 2.40
N CYS A 12 -10.38 -4.10 2.46
CA CYS A 12 -11.29 -4.30 1.31
C CYS A 12 -11.81 -3.00 0.67
N SER A 13 -11.54 -1.81 1.21
CA SER A 13 -12.04 -0.57 0.57
C SER A 13 -11.10 0.01 -0.49
N LEU A 14 -9.84 -0.42 -0.56
CA LEU A 14 -8.87 0.08 -1.54
C LEU A 14 -8.92 -0.70 -2.88
N SER A 15 -9.37 -1.96 -2.86
CA SER A 15 -9.29 -2.84 -4.03
C SER A 15 -10.31 -2.50 -5.13
N ILE A 16 -11.47 -1.95 -4.78
CA ILE A 16 -12.50 -1.61 -5.78
C ILE A 16 -12.18 -0.28 -6.48
N ALA A 17 -11.60 0.68 -5.76
CA ALA A 17 -11.17 1.96 -6.35
C ALA A 17 -10.00 1.78 -7.35
N SER A 18 -9.21 0.73 -7.20
CA SER A 18 -8.02 0.46 -8.02
C SER A 18 -8.28 -0.46 -9.23
N LEU A 19 -9.52 -0.96 -9.41
CA LEU A 19 -9.82 -1.94 -10.47
C LEU A 19 -10.42 -1.35 -11.77
N PHE A 20 -10.77 -0.06 -11.86
CA PHE A 20 -11.32 0.52 -13.11
C PHE A 20 -10.74 1.86 -13.51
N ILE A 21 -9.44 1.88 -13.82
CA ILE A 21 -8.86 2.93 -14.67
C ILE A 21 -8.31 2.26 -15.92
N PHE A 22 -9.20 1.94 -16.87
CA PHE A 22 -8.83 1.72 -18.26
C PHE A 22 -9.91 2.31 -19.18
N GLY A 23 -9.50 3.28 -20.00
CA GLY A 23 -10.08 3.48 -21.32
C GLY A 23 -11.03 4.67 -21.52
N CYS A 24 -10.44 5.74 -22.06
CA CYS A 24 -11.05 6.75 -22.94
C CYS A 24 -11.95 7.85 -22.32
N SER A 25 -11.36 9.01 -22.01
CA SER A 25 -11.72 10.26 -22.70
C SER A 25 -10.69 11.37 -22.38
N GLY A 26 -10.07 11.91 -23.44
CA GLY A 26 -9.11 13.05 -23.47
C GLY A 26 -8.49 13.44 -22.13
N GLU A 27 -7.29 12.94 -21.86
CA GLU A 27 -6.58 13.17 -20.60
C GLU A 27 -6.50 14.66 -20.30
N THR A 28 -7.23 15.08 -19.28
CA THR A 28 -7.11 16.42 -18.71
C THR A 28 -6.00 16.37 -17.69
N TYR A 29 -4.79 16.66 -18.12
CA TYR A 29 -3.68 16.84 -17.19
C TYR A 29 -3.90 18.09 -16.35
N GLU A 30 -3.76 17.95 -15.04
CA GLU A 30 -3.76 19.08 -14.13
C GLU A 30 -2.37 19.73 -14.12
N ALA A 31 -2.35 21.06 -13.99
CA ALA A 31 -1.10 21.77 -13.87
C ALA A 31 -0.45 21.41 -12.52
N LEU A 32 0.82 21.00 -12.55
CA LEU A 32 1.52 20.63 -11.32
C LEU A 32 1.88 21.88 -10.53
N GLU A 33 1.27 22.03 -9.34
CA GLU A 33 1.66 23.02 -8.35
C GLU A 33 2.50 22.35 -7.26
N TRP A 34 3.83 22.45 -7.36
CA TRP A 34 4.74 21.81 -6.42
C TRP A 34 4.65 22.45 -5.01
N PRO A 35 4.39 21.66 -3.95
CA PRO A 35 4.27 22.20 -2.60
C PRO A 35 5.58 22.82 -2.07
N ASP A 36 5.48 23.98 -1.41
CA ASP A 36 6.62 24.71 -0.81
C ASP A 36 6.84 24.38 0.67
N SER A 37 6.20 23.32 1.17
CA SER A 37 6.22 22.90 2.57
C SER A 37 6.23 21.37 2.71
N GLY A 38 6.36 20.87 3.94
CA GLY A 38 6.38 19.43 4.21
C GLY A 38 7.56 18.72 3.57
N LEU A 39 7.37 17.45 3.22
CA LEU A 39 8.41 16.59 2.65
C LEU A 39 8.81 16.96 1.22
N PHE A 40 7.95 17.66 0.47
CA PHE A 40 8.28 18.15 -0.89
C PHE A 40 9.44 19.16 -0.91
N THR A 41 9.78 19.75 0.24
CA THR A 41 10.97 20.61 0.39
C THR A 41 12.29 19.85 0.43
N GLN A 42 12.26 18.52 0.56
CA GLN A 42 13.44 17.66 0.67
C GLN A 42 13.99 17.23 -0.69
N VAL A 43 13.22 17.40 -1.76
CA VAL A 43 13.59 17.06 -3.14
C VAL A 43 13.44 18.30 -4.04
N PRO A 44 14.01 18.31 -5.26
CA PRO A 44 13.84 19.42 -6.17
C PRO A 44 12.39 19.48 -6.68
N ASP A 45 11.94 20.67 -7.06
CA ASP A 45 10.76 20.80 -7.91
C ASP A 45 11.09 20.19 -9.28
N PRO A 46 10.32 19.21 -9.78
CA PRO A 46 10.58 18.54 -11.06
C PRO A 46 10.49 19.48 -12.26
N GLY A 47 9.90 20.68 -12.11
CA GLY A 47 9.79 21.68 -13.17
C GLY A 47 8.87 21.26 -14.32
N ALA A 48 8.04 20.24 -14.11
CA ALA A 48 7.09 19.74 -15.08
C ALA A 48 5.84 20.62 -15.14
N GLU A 49 5.20 20.66 -16.32
CA GLU A 49 3.95 21.41 -16.51
C GLU A 49 2.76 20.67 -15.89
N TYR A 50 2.80 19.34 -15.89
CA TYR A 50 1.67 18.47 -15.56
C TYR A 50 2.05 17.43 -14.51
N GLY A 51 1.11 17.13 -13.63
CA GLY A 51 1.30 16.17 -12.55
C GLY A 51 0.24 16.30 -11.47
N THR A 52 0.30 15.39 -10.51
CA THR A 52 -0.65 15.29 -9.40
C THR A 52 0.09 15.13 -8.08
N ILE A 53 -0.34 15.84 -7.04
CA ILE A 53 0.08 15.57 -5.67
C ILE A 53 -0.80 14.48 -5.08
N GLY A 54 -0.19 13.39 -4.63
CA GLY A 54 -0.86 12.25 -4.00
C GLY A 54 -0.94 12.44 -2.48
N LEU A 55 -0.07 11.76 -1.75
CA LEU A 55 0.01 11.85 -0.29
C LEU A 55 0.79 13.11 0.12
N ASP A 56 0.33 13.75 1.20
CA ASP A 56 1.04 14.85 1.88
C ASP A 56 0.84 14.70 3.38
N LEU A 57 1.59 13.76 3.96
CA LEU A 57 1.60 13.45 5.39
C LEU A 57 2.95 13.84 6.01
N ASP A 58 2.99 13.90 7.34
CA ASP A 58 4.20 14.27 8.08
C ASP A 58 5.37 13.29 7.86
N ASP A 59 5.08 12.02 7.55
CA ASP A 59 6.06 10.94 7.39
C ASP A 59 6.16 10.37 5.97
N THR A 60 5.18 10.62 5.10
CA THR A 60 5.19 10.21 3.70
C THR A 60 4.53 11.25 2.80
N ALA A 61 5.16 11.54 1.67
CA ALA A 61 4.58 12.33 0.60
C ALA A 61 4.77 11.65 -0.75
N SER A 62 3.83 11.87 -1.68
CA SER A 62 3.94 11.35 -3.04
C SER A 62 3.41 12.31 -4.10
N ALA A 63 4.01 12.28 -5.27
CA ALA A 63 3.54 13.00 -6.45
C ALA A 63 3.80 12.17 -7.71
N THR A 64 2.94 12.36 -8.72
CA THR A 64 3.13 11.84 -10.06
C THR A 64 3.41 13.00 -11.00
N VAL A 65 4.41 12.83 -11.86
CA VAL A 65 4.82 13.82 -12.84
C VAL A 65 4.47 13.29 -14.23
N ASP A 66 3.62 14.00 -14.96
CA ASP A 66 3.03 13.56 -16.22
C ASP A 66 3.64 14.27 -17.44
N GLN A 67 3.42 13.71 -18.64
CA GLN A 67 3.84 14.32 -19.91
C GLN A 67 5.35 14.60 -19.99
N ILE A 68 6.15 13.69 -19.46
CA ILE A 68 7.61 13.79 -19.42
C ILE A 68 8.27 12.83 -20.39
N THR A 69 9.59 12.92 -20.51
CA THR A 69 10.39 11.92 -21.22
C THR A 69 11.22 11.09 -20.24
N LYS A 70 11.73 9.94 -20.72
CA LYS A 70 12.73 9.18 -19.97
C LYS A 70 13.97 10.02 -19.61
N GLU A 71 14.35 10.96 -20.48
CA GLU A 71 15.49 11.87 -20.23
C GLU A 71 15.19 12.83 -19.07
N ASP A 72 13.95 13.33 -18.97
CA ASP A 72 13.54 14.21 -17.87
C ASP A 72 13.57 13.46 -16.52
N TRP A 73 13.07 12.21 -16.48
CA TRP A 73 13.19 11.36 -15.29
C TRP A 73 14.64 11.10 -14.91
N GLN A 74 15.50 10.76 -15.88
CA GLN A 74 16.94 10.55 -15.63
C GLN A 74 17.61 11.81 -15.08
N ASN A 75 17.27 12.99 -15.61
CA ASN A 75 17.78 14.25 -15.09
C ASN A 75 17.32 14.50 -13.65
N TYR A 76 16.05 14.23 -13.34
CA TYR A 76 15.51 14.37 -11.99
C TYR A 76 16.19 13.43 -10.98
N VAL A 77 16.47 12.18 -11.38
CA VAL A 77 17.27 11.23 -10.59
C VAL A 77 18.66 11.81 -10.29
N GLU A 78 19.34 12.40 -11.28
CA GLU A 78 20.65 13.02 -11.08
C GLU A 78 20.59 14.27 -10.19
N GLU A 79 19.52 15.07 -10.25
CA GLU A 79 19.29 16.18 -9.32
C GLU A 79 19.13 15.69 -7.88
N CYS A 80 18.38 14.61 -7.67
CA CYS A 80 18.26 13.97 -6.35
C CYS A 80 19.61 13.43 -5.84
N LYS A 81 20.40 12.76 -6.70
CA LYS A 81 21.77 12.34 -6.36
C LYS A 81 22.65 13.52 -5.94
N ASN A 82 22.54 14.66 -6.64
CA ASN A 82 23.27 15.88 -6.30
C ASN A 82 22.81 16.53 -4.98
N LEU A 83 21.56 16.30 -4.56
CA LEU A 83 21.05 16.68 -3.23
C LEU A 83 21.52 15.72 -2.10
N GLY A 84 22.22 14.64 -2.45
CA GLY A 84 22.83 13.74 -1.48
C GLY A 84 22.12 12.41 -1.30
N TYR A 85 21.03 12.16 -2.04
CA TYR A 85 20.37 10.85 -2.08
C TYR A 85 21.28 9.83 -2.78
N THR A 86 22.17 9.21 -2.00
CA THR A 86 23.24 8.33 -2.50
C THR A 86 23.56 7.17 -1.55
N ILE A 87 23.00 7.18 -0.33
CA ILE A 87 23.19 6.15 0.68
C ILE A 87 22.21 5.00 0.41
N ASP A 88 22.70 3.75 0.49
CA ASP A 88 21.95 2.53 0.18
C ASP A 88 21.19 2.62 -1.15
N ALA A 89 21.80 3.27 -2.14
CA ALA A 89 21.18 3.51 -3.43
C ALA A 89 20.98 2.21 -4.22
N GLU A 90 19.75 2.00 -4.68
CA GLU A 90 19.35 0.95 -5.60
C GLU A 90 18.83 1.58 -6.88
N GLU A 91 19.34 1.12 -8.02
CA GLU A 91 19.02 1.67 -9.32
C GLU A 91 18.79 0.52 -10.30
N ASN A 92 17.68 0.57 -11.02
CA ASN A 92 17.44 -0.27 -12.19
C ASN A 92 16.98 0.62 -13.36
N THR A 93 16.50 0.01 -14.45
CA THR A 93 16.12 0.75 -15.66
C THR A 93 15.07 1.82 -15.39
N ASP A 94 14.11 1.54 -14.51
CA ASP A 94 12.89 2.32 -14.35
C ASP A 94 12.62 2.69 -12.88
N SER A 95 13.56 2.42 -11.97
CA SER A 95 13.45 2.91 -10.60
C SER A 95 14.78 3.33 -9.98
N TYR A 96 14.67 4.24 -9.03
CA TYR A 96 15.77 4.72 -8.21
C TYR A 96 15.30 4.93 -6.76
N THR A 97 15.93 4.22 -5.83
CA THR A 97 15.66 4.37 -4.39
C THR A 97 16.95 4.71 -3.69
N ALA A 98 16.95 5.71 -2.80
CA ALA A 98 18.13 6.08 -2.04
C ALA A 98 17.80 6.92 -0.81
N TYR A 99 18.75 6.99 0.11
CA TYR A 99 18.71 7.83 1.29
C TYR A 99 19.68 9.01 1.20
N ASN A 100 19.32 10.13 1.81
CA ASN A 100 20.25 11.22 2.10
C ASN A 100 20.89 11.07 3.49
N GLU A 101 21.86 11.92 3.83
CA GLU A 101 22.58 11.87 5.13
C GLU A 101 21.67 12.09 6.35
N GLU A 102 20.53 12.76 6.16
CA GLU A 102 19.54 13.04 7.21
C GLU A 102 18.56 11.87 7.42
N GLY A 103 18.57 10.89 6.51
CA GLY A 103 17.76 9.67 6.57
C GLY A 103 16.42 9.78 5.86
N TYR A 104 16.18 10.83 5.09
CA TYR A 104 15.05 10.86 4.16
C TYR A 104 15.30 9.86 3.04
N GLU A 105 14.27 9.12 2.69
CA GLU A 105 14.28 8.17 1.58
C GLU A 105 13.49 8.74 0.41
N ILE A 106 14.00 8.55 -0.80
CA ILE A 106 13.22 8.71 -2.04
C ILE A 106 13.05 7.35 -2.71
N ASP A 107 11.88 7.15 -3.30
CA ASP A 107 11.60 6.07 -4.24
C ASP A 107 10.98 6.68 -5.48
N LEU A 108 11.72 6.61 -6.58
CA LEU A 108 11.37 7.19 -7.88
C LEU A 108 11.11 6.06 -8.86
N SER A 109 9.93 6.05 -9.50
CA SER A 109 9.57 5.02 -10.49
C SER A 109 9.09 5.64 -11.78
N PHE A 110 9.72 5.29 -12.89
CA PHE A 110 9.31 5.66 -14.24
C PHE A 110 8.26 4.70 -14.77
N SER A 111 7.19 5.23 -15.35
CA SER A 111 6.15 4.47 -16.02
C SER A 111 6.21 4.73 -17.52
N ASP A 112 6.43 3.66 -18.29
CA ASP A 112 6.40 3.65 -19.75
C ASP A 112 5.16 2.96 -20.33
N TYR A 113 4.15 2.74 -19.47
CA TYR A 113 2.97 1.95 -19.81
C TYR A 113 2.19 2.52 -21.00
N ASP A 114 2.13 3.84 -21.12
CA ASP A 114 1.54 4.54 -22.26
C ASP A 114 2.66 5.17 -23.11
N GLU A 115 2.88 4.64 -24.32
CA GLU A 115 3.88 5.16 -25.26
C GLU A 115 3.66 6.62 -25.64
N ASP A 116 2.44 7.13 -25.49
CA ASP A 116 2.07 8.52 -25.76
C ASP A 116 2.00 9.38 -24.48
N ASN A 117 2.11 8.79 -23.28
CA ASN A 117 2.05 9.49 -22.00
C ASN A 117 2.95 8.84 -20.93
N TYR A 118 4.24 9.17 -20.98
CA TYR A 118 5.16 8.76 -19.92
C TYR A 118 5.01 9.63 -18.67
N SER A 119 5.14 8.97 -17.52
CA SER A 119 5.12 9.62 -16.21
C SER A 119 6.20 9.04 -15.29
N TYR A 120 6.44 9.70 -14.17
CA TYR A 120 7.15 9.07 -13.06
C TYR A 120 6.58 9.49 -11.72
N ASP A 121 6.62 8.56 -10.77
CA ASP A 121 6.23 8.79 -9.40
C ASP A 121 7.43 9.18 -8.55
N ILE A 122 7.18 10.07 -7.60
CA ILE A 122 8.11 10.53 -6.58
C ILE A 122 7.48 10.19 -5.24
N ASN A 123 8.07 9.26 -4.50
CA ASN A 123 7.72 8.99 -3.12
C ASN A 123 8.85 9.48 -2.21
N ILE A 124 8.48 10.14 -1.10
CA ILE A 124 9.42 10.72 -0.14
C ILE A 124 9.00 10.24 1.24
N ASN A 125 9.91 9.59 1.97
CA ASN A 125 9.66 9.14 3.33
C ASN A 125 10.58 9.85 4.34
N ALA A 126 10.01 10.25 5.47
CA ALA A 126 10.75 10.83 6.58
C ALA A 126 11.67 9.80 7.25
N PRO A 127 12.73 10.24 7.96
CA PRO A 127 13.62 9.34 8.67
C PRO A 127 12.89 8.46 9.70
N ARG A 128 13.23 7.16 9.72
CA ARG A 128 12.64 6.17 10.65
C ARG A 128 13.09 6.33 12.12
N ASN A 129 14.07 7.19 12.38
CA ASN A 129 14.67 7.39 13.71
C ASN A 129 13.72 8.14 14.67
N LYS A 130 12.91 7.43 15.46
CA LYS A 130 11.95 8.05 16.41
C LYS A 130 12.40 8.13 17.88
N GLY A 131 13.70 7.99 18.15
CA GLY A 131 14.28 8.26 19.48
C GLY A 131 14.81 7.02 20.17
N ASN A 132 14.77 7.00 21.51
CA ASN A 132 15.32 5.90 22.31
C ASN A 132 14.23 4.95 22.81
N ILE A 133 14.45 3.66 22.65
CA ILE A 133 13.58 2.59 23.13
C ILE A 133 14.15 1.94 24.39
N THR A 134 13.25 1.36 25.19
CA THR A 134 13.59 0.41 26.26
C THR A 134 13.08 -0.95 25.83
N TRP A 135 13.96 -1.94 25.69
CA TRP A 135 13.57 -3.27 25.25
C TRP A 135 12.56 -3.90 26.24
N PRO A 136 11.43 -4.47 25.76
CA PRO A 136 10.43 -5.02 26.65
C PRO A 136 10.97 -6.18 27.49
N ALA A 137 10.57 -6.21 28.77
CA ALA A 137 10.95 -7.26 29.72
C ALA A 137 9.89 -8.36 29.86
N ILE A 138 8.81 -8.28 29.08
CA ILE A 138 7.69 -9.22 29.01
C ILE A 138 7.26 -9.39 27.55
N GLY A 139 6.44 -10.39 27.26
CA GLY A 139 5.89 -10.60 25.91
C GLY A 139 6.90 -11.22 24.93
N LEU A 140 6.57 -11.15 23.64
CA LEU A 140 7.31 -11.81 22.56
C LEU A 140 8.77 -11.33 22.43
N ALA A 141 9.04 -10.05 22.69
CA ALA A 141 10.39 -9.49 22.63
C ALA A 141 11.38 -10.17 23.60
N THR A 142 10.90 -10.83 24.65
CA THR A 142 11.76 -11.59 25.59
C THR A 142 12.30 -12.89 25.01
N LEU A 143 11.76 -13.34 23.87
CA LEU A 143 12.24 -14.51 23.13
C LEU A 143 13.46 -14.20 22.27
N LEU A 144 13.76 -12.90 22.06
CA LEU A 144 14.89 -12.43 21.28
C LEU A 144 16.04 -11.93 22.18
N PRO A 145 17.29 -11.98 21.70
CA PRO A 145 18.39 -11.23 22.32
C PRO A 145 18.08 -9.73 22.31
N VAL A 146 18.58 -8.98 23.31
CA VAL A 146 18.44 -7.52 23.31
C VAL A 146 19.28 -6.95 22.15
N PRO A 147 18.71 -6.12 21.24
CA PRO A 147 19.48 -5.52 20.15
C PRO A 147 20.65 -4.66 20.66
N PRO A 148 21.72 -4.53 19.87
CA PRO A 148 22.91 -3.77 20.27
C PRO A 148 22.68 -2.25 20.31
N SER A 149 21.63 -1.76 19.63
CA SER A 149 21.21 -0.36 19.65
C SER A 149 19.92 -0.19 20.46
N THR A 150 19.80 0.98 21.09
CA THR A 150 18.57 1.44 21.75
C THR A 150 17.88 2.56 20.99
N VAL A 151 18.32 2.88 19.77
CA VAL A 151 17.72 3.90 18.92
C VAL A 151 16.68 3.22 18.03
N GLY A 152 15.47 3.78 17.95
CA GLY A 152 14.40 3.20 17.15
C GLY A 152 12.99 3.53 17.65
N GLU A 153 12.04 2.66 17.30
CA GLU A 153 10.63 2.75 17.69
C GLU A 153 10.07 1.35 17.93
N ILE A 154 9.28 1.19 19.00
CA ILE A 154 8.39 0.03 19.17
C ILE A 154 7.03 0.43 18.61
N ILE A 155 6.60 -0.24 17.54
CA ILE A 155 5.37 0.05 16.80
C ILE A 155 4.20 -0.70 17.46
N ASN A 156 4.38 -1.99 17.79
CA ASN A 156 3.43 -2.79 18.55
C ASN A 156 4.14 -3.66 19.59
N ASP A 157 3.52 -3.81 20.77
CA ASP A 157 3.93 -4.69 21.86
C ASP A 157 2.67 -5.20 22.58
N SER A 158 2.13 -6.29 22.06
CA SER A 158 1.01 -7.04 22.64
C SER A 158 1.43 -8.45 23.04
N ASP A 159 0.48 -9.24 23.54
CA ASP A 159 0.69 -10.66 23.81
C ASP A 159 0.79 -11.52 22.54
N SER A 160 0.18 -11.07 21.44
CA SER A 160 0.12 -11.78 20.16
C SER A 160 1.01 -11.21 19.06
N GLN A 161 1.47 -9.96 19.18
CA GLN A 161 2.25 -9.28 18.15
C GLN A 161 3.31 -8.36 18.76
N PHE A 162 4.52 -8.39 18.21
CA PHE A 162 5.57 -7.42 18.52
C PHE A 162 6.21 -6.92 17.24
N THR A 163 6.27 -5.59 17.06
CA THR A 163 6.91 -4.96 15.90
C THR A 163 7.76 -3.77 16.32
N ALA A 164 8.97 -3.67 15.79
CA ALA A 164 9.90 -2.59 16.10
C ALA A 164 10.86 -2.28 14.95
N ASN A 165 11.25 -1.01 14.84
CA ASN A 165 12.39 -0.57 14.05
C ASN A 165 13.56 -0.29 14.99
N ILE A 166 14.72 -0.90 14.73
CA ILE A 166 15.97 -0.69 15.45
C ILE A 166 16.97 -0.04 14.51
N CYS A 167 17.35 1.19 14.83
CA CYS A 167 18.26 1.99 14.04
C CYS A 167 19.69 1.92 14.58
N ASP A 168 20.65 2.52 13.88
CA ASP A 168 22.10 2.38 14.14
C ASP A 168 22.58 0.91 14.10
N ILE A 169 21.93 0.10 13.25
CA ILE A 169 22.27 -1.30 12.99
C ILE A 169 22.81 -1.38 11.56
N ASP A 170 24.12 -1.38 11.37
CA ASP A 170 24.69 -1.65 10.06
C ASP A 170 24.42 -3.09 9.59
N TYR A 171 24.66 -3.37 8.31
CA TYR A 171 24.32 -4.67 7.72
C TYR A 171 25.08 -5.85 8.37
N ASP A 172 26.33 -5.65 8.79
CA ASP A 172 27.12 -6.68 9.49
C ASP A 172 26.52 -6.97 10.88
N THR A 173 26.11 -5.92 11.59
CA THR A 173 25.43 -6.02 12.90
C THR A 173 24.06 -6.69 12.76
N TYR A 174 23.30 -6.35 11.73
CA TYR A 174 22.05 -7.05 11.38
C TYR A 174 22.28 -8.54 11.18
N THR A 175 23.27 -8.91 10.36
CA THR A 175 23.61 -10.31 10.07
C THR A 175 24.01 -11.07 11.34
N GLN A 176 24.75 -10.41 12.24
CA GLN A 176 25.08 -10.99 13.54
C GLN A 176 23.83 -11.17 14.42
N TYR A 177 22.91 -10.19 14.43
CA TYR A 177 21.68 -10.29 15.20
C TYR A 177 20.76 -11.42 14.69
N VAL A 178 20.71 -11.65 13.37
CA VAL A 178 20.05 -12.84 12.79
C VAL A 178 20.65 -14.13 13.38
N ALA A 179 21.98 -14.25 13.45
CA ALA A 179 22.65 -15.41 14.03
C ALA A 179 22.35 -15.58 15.53
N ASP A 180 22.22 -14.48 16.28
CA ASP A 180 21.87 -14.51 17.71
C ASP A 180 20.40 -14.95 17.92
N CYS A 181 19.48 -14.55 17.03
CA CYS A 181 18.10 -15.02 17.01
C CYS A 181 17.99 -16.51 16.65
N GLN A 182 18.79 -16.98 15.70
CA GLN A 182 18.92 -18.42 15.40
C GLN A 182 19.41 -19.21 16.62
N ALA A 183 20.43 -18.70 17.33
CA ALA A 183 20.91 -19.31 18.57
C ALA A 183 19.86 -19.30 19.70
N SER A 184 18.88 -18.39 19.63
CA SER A 184 17.73 -18.30 20.54
C SER A 184 16.57 -19.23 20.17
N GLY A 185 16.71 -20.01 19.09
CA GLY A 185 15.79 -21.09 18.73
C GLY A 185 14.87 -20.80 17.55
N PHE A 186 14.98 -19.64 16.90
CA PHE A 186 14.26 -19.32 15.67
C PHE A 186 14.98 -19.95 14.47
N ILE A 187 14.79 -21.25 14.28
CA ILE A 187 15.47 -22.06 13.24
C ILE A 187 14.52 -23.01 12.50
N VAL A 188 13.23 -23.00 12.86
CA VAL A 188 12.20 -23.86 12.28
C VAL A 188 11.58 -23.14 11.09
N ASP A 189 11.24 -23.89 10.02
CA ASP A 189 10.58 -23.40 8.80
C ASP A 189 11.17 -22.09 8.25
N TYR A 190 12.50 -21.96 8.29
CA TYR A 190 13.15 -20.70 7.96
C TYR A 190 13.18 -20.42 6.46
N SER A 191 13.07 -19.14 6.11
CA SER A 191 13.34 -18.57 4.80
C SER A 191 14.27 -17.38 4.95
N SER A 192 15.16 -17.15 3.99
CA SER A 192 16.11 -16.04 4.07
C SER A 192 16.47 -15.53 2.69
N GLY A 193 16.67 -14.22 2.58
CA GLY A 193 17.25 -13.57 1.42
C GLY A 193 18.33 -12.57 1.84
N ASP A 194 18.76 -11.73 0.91
CA ASP A 194 19.85 -10.78 1.16
C ASP A 194 19.52 -9.79 2.28
N LYS A 195 18.25 -9.38 2.39
CA LYS A 195 17.79 -8.38 3.36
C LYS A 195 16.77 -8.90 4.36
N TYR A 196 16.44 -10.19 4.38
CA TYR A 196 15.40 -10.70 5.28
C TYR A 196 15.72 -12.09 5.84
N TYR A 197 15.15 -12.37 7.01
CA TYR A 197 15.15 -13.66 7.66
C TYR A 197 13.79 -13.92 8.32
N ASP A 198 13.06 -14.93 7.86
CA ASP A 198 11.84 -15.42 8.47
C ASP A 198 12.11 -16.79 9.11
N ALA A 199 11.61 -17.04 10.31
CA ALA A 199 11.67 -18.35 10.96
C ALA A 199 10.64 -18.48 12.06
N THR A 200 10.43 -19.69 12.54
CA THR A 200 9.69 -19.96 13.79
C THR A 200 10.57 -20.62 14.83
N ASN A 201 10.13 -20.52 16.09
CA ASN A 201 10.69 -21.31 17.18
C ASN A 201 9.96 -22.67 17.33
N GLU A 202 10.43 -23.53 18.24
CA GLU A 202 9.80 -24.84 18.50
C GLU A 202 8.34 -24.76 18.98
N ASN A 203 7.91 -23.61 19.53
CA ASN A 203 6.54 -23.38 19.96
C ASN A 203 5.62 -22.87 18.82
N GLY A 204 6.19 -22.55 17.66
CA GLY A 204 5.48 -22.04 16.50
C GLY A 204 5.33 -20.52 16.44
N ASP A 205 5.92 -19.77 17.38
CA ASP A 205 5.95 -18.30 17.30
C ASP A 205 6.85 -17.87 16.14
N SER A 206 6.40 -16.89 15.36
CA SER A 206 7.13 -16.42 14.18
C SER A 206 8.01 -15.22 14.49
N LEU A 207 9.09 -15.12 13.73
CA LEU A 207 10.02 -14.01 13.67
C LEU A 207 10.29 -13.68 12.21
N ARG A 208 10.14 -12.40 11.86
CA ARG A 208 10.68 -11.78 10.66
C ARG A 208 11.66 -10.70 11.06
N LEU A 209 12.86 -10.78 10.52
CA LEU A 209 13.87 -9.74 10.55
C LEU A 209 14.06 -9.22 9.13
N GLU A 210 14.15 -7.90 8.98
CA GLU A 210 14.35 -7.28 7.67
C GLU A 210 15.29 -6.07 7.78
N TYR A 211 16.30 -5.99 6.93
CA TYR A 211 17.19 -4.84 6.82
C TYR A 211 16.58 -3.85 5.83
N LEU A 212 16.02 -2.76 6.36
CA LEU A 212 15.29 -1.76 5.58
C LEU A 212 16.21 -0.79 4.83
N GLY A 213 17.52 -0.82 5.07
CA GLY A 213 18.44 0.22 4.64
C GLY A 213 18.58 1.33 5.68
N PHE A 214 19.55 2.22 5.44
CA PHE A 214 19.93 3.32 6.32
C PHE A 214 20.19 2.86 7.77
N ASN A 215 20.95 1.78 7.91
CA ASN A 215 21.28 1.15 9.18
C ASN A 215 20.06 0.83 10.07
N THR A 216 18.95 0.40 9.46
CA THR A 216 17.71 0.09 10.17
C THR A 216 17.30 -1.36 9.99
N MET A 217 17.08 -2.05 11.11
CA MET A 217 16.54 -3.39 11.19
C MET A 217 15.08 -3.34 11.67
N TYR A 218 14.18 -3.93 10.90
CA TYR A 218 12.82 -4.21 11.29
C TYR A 218 12.71 -5.59 11.95
N ILE A 219 11.96 -5.65 13.04
CA ILE A 219 11.62 -6.87 13.77
C ILE A 219 10.10 -6.99 13.78
N SER A 220 9.58 -8.14 13.37
CA SER A 220 8.16 -8.48 13.48
C SER A 220 7.99 -9.89 14.02
N MET A 221 7.11 -10.04 14.99
CA MET A 221 6.79 -11.32 15.61
C MET A 221 5.30 -11.49 15.78
N TYR A 222 4.84 -12.72 15.60
CA TYR A 222 3.50 -13.13 15.95
C TYR A 222 3.55 -14.38 16.82
N SER A 223 2.62 -14.46 17.78
CA SER A 223 2.44 -15.69 18.53
C SER A 223 1.95 -16.81 17.62
N SER A 224 2.23 -18.05 17.99
CA SER A 224 1.73 -19.23 17.28
C SER A 224 0.20 -19.22 17.10
N GLU A 225 -0.56 -18.73 18.07
CA GLU A 225 -2.04 -18.65 18.02
C GLU A 225 -2.52 -17.65 16.97
N GLU A 226 -1.93 -16.46 16.94
CA GLU A 226 -2.27 -15.41 15.96
C GLU A 226 -1.95 -15.89 14.53
N ARG A 227 -0.76 -16.49 14.35
CA ARG A 227 -0.38 -17.08 13.06
C ARG A 227 -1.35 -18.18 12.63
N ALA A 228 -1.78 -19.03 13.55
CA ALA A 228 -2.73 -20.11 13.26
C ALA A 228 -4.09 -19.56 12.80
N SER A 229 -4.52 -18.42 13.35
CA SER A 229 -5.74 -17.73 12.91
C SER A 229 -5.68 -17.38 11.42
N TRP A 230 -4.54 -16.87 10.94
CA TRP A 230 -4.40 -16.45 9.54
C TRP A 230 -4.29 -17.65 8.59
N THR A 231 -3.63 -18.73 9.01
CA THR A 231 -3.50 -19.95 8.20
C THR A 231 -4.77 -20.78 8.13
N SER A 232 -5.71 -20.58 9.06
CA SER A 232 -6.97 -21.36 9.10
C SER A 232 -7.98 -20.90 8.04
N ASP A 233 -7.92 -19.64 7.61
CA ASP A 233 -8.75 -19.11 6.51
C ASP A 233 -8.25 -19.56 5.12
N GLU A 234 -6.96 -19.89 4.95
CA GLU A 234 -6.41 -20.40 3.68
C GLU A 234 -6.74 -21.87 3.41
N THR A 235 -7.04 -22.67 4.44
CA THR A 235 -7.26 -24.12 4.30
C THR A 235 -8.58 -24.56 3.65
N GLU A 236 -9.45 -23.62 3.22
CA GLU A 236 -10.70 -23.96 2.50
C GLU A 236 -10.61 -23.79 0.96
N ILE A 237 -9.44 -23.45 0.41
CA ILE A 237 -9.26 -23.26 -1.05
C ILE A 237 -8.07 -24.06 -1.62
N GLU A 238 -8.02 -25.38 -1.41
CA GLU A 238 -7.16 -26.24 -2.23
C GLU A 238 -7.84 -27.57 -2.57
N SER A 239 -8.57 -27.61 -3.69
CA SER A 239 -8.60 -28.78 -4.59
C SER A 239 -9.33 -28.46 -5.90
N THR A 240 -8.59 -27.99 -6.91
CA THR A 240 -8.61 -28.54 -8.28
C THR A 240 -7.54 -27.82 -9.10
N ALA A 241 -6.32 -28.34 -9.05
CA ALA A 241 -5.33 -28.08 -10.08
C ALA A 241 -5.72 -28.87 -11.33
N GLU A 242 -6.16 -28.19 -12.39
CA GLU A 242 -6.11 -28.73 -13.74
C GLU A 242 -5.29 -27.78 -14.63
N THR A 243 -4.16 -28.30 -15.04
CA THR A 243 -3.21 -27.78 -16.03
C THR A 243 -3.88 -27.31 -17.32
N VAL A 244 -3.63 -26.07 -17.73
CA VAL A 244 -3.72 -25.68 -19.16
C VAL A 244 -2.50 -24.84 -19.53
N GLU A 245 -1.82 -25.30 -20.57
CA GLU A 245 -0.58 -24.76 -21.11
C GLU A 245 -0.76 -23.37 -21.73
N THR A 246 0.26 -22.53 -21.52
CA THR A 246 0.52 -21.27 -22.21
C THR A 246 0.68 -21.48 -23.72
N THR A 247 -0.11 -20.76 -24.52
CA THR A 247 0.22 -20.48 -25.93
C THR A 247 -0.01 -19.01 -26.24
N VAL A 248 1.04 -18.34 -26.71
CA VAL A 248 1.08 -16.95 -27.18
C VAL A 248 0.73 -16.91 -28.68
N SER A 249 -0.10 -15.96 -29.11
CA SER A 249 -0.06 -15.38 -30.48
C SER A 249 -0.86 -14.07 -30.61
N GLU A 250 -0.11 -12.99 -30.86
CA GLU A 250 -0.30 -11.81 -31.73
C GLU A 250 -1.64 -11.48 -32.44
N THR A 251 -2.05 -10.20 -32.25
CA THR A 251 -2.52 -9.16 -33.21
C THR A 251 -3.93 -9.18 -33.87
N GLU A 252 -4.73 -8.15 -33.49
CA GLU A 252 -5.60 -7.21 -34.27
C GLU A 252 -6.70 -7.72 -35.24
N PRO A 253 -7.76 -6.92 -35.59
CA PRO A 253 -8.21 -5.60 -35.10
C PRO A 253 -9.73 -5.47 -34.78
N PHE A 254 -10.04 -4.36 -34.09
CA PHE A 254 -11.26 -3.53 -34.09
C PHE A 254 -12.55 -4.08 -34.75
N GLY A 255 -13.61 -4.19 -33.96
CA GLY A 255 -14.99 -4.38 -34.42
C GLY A 255 -15.98 -3.74 -33.46
N ALA A 256 -16.49 -2.57 -33.83
CA ALA A 256 -17.61 -1.91 -33.17
C ALA A 256 -18.87 -2.79 -33.22
N SER A 257 -19.53 -2.98 -32.07
CA SER A 257 -20.93 -3.34 -32.02
C SER A 257 -21.61 -2.77 -30.77
N GLN A 258 -22.50 -1.82 -31.00
CA GLN A 258 -23.58 -1.47 -30.08
C GLN A 258 -24.68 -2.53 -30.12
N ASP A 259 -25.13 -2.97 -28.94
CA ASP A 259 -26.51 -3.37 -28.61
C ASP A 259 -26.49 -3.63 -27.08
N GLY A 260 -27.28 -3.06 -26.19
CA GLY A 260 -28.44 -2.20 -26.32
C GLY A 260 -29.30 -2.36 -25.05
N ASN A 261 -29.10 -1.50 -24.04
CA ASN A 261 -30.12 -1.13 -23.07
C ASN A 261 -29.83 0.22 -22.36
N THR A 262 -29.45 1.25 -23.12
CA THR A 262 -29.21 2.60 -22.58
C THR A 262 -30.52 3.28 -22.13
N SER A 263 -30.54 3.77 -20.89
CA SER A 263 -31.55 4.71 -20.39
C SER A 263 -31.49 6.07 -21.13
N SER A 264 -32.44 6.98 -20.87
CA SER A 264 -32.50 8.32 -21.51
C SER A 264 -31.24 9.17 -21.34
N ASP A 265 -30.39 8.80 -20.38
CA ASP A 265 -29.21 9.54 -19.96
C ASP A 265 -27.90 8.93 -20.50
N GLY A 266 -27.98 7.87 -21.30
CA GLY A 266 -26.83 7.25 -21.96
C GLY A 266 -25.97 6.35 -21.07
N ILE A 267 -26.45 6.02 -19.86
CA ILE A 267 -25.78 5.16 -18.88
C ILE A 267 -26.49 3.81 -18.84
N ASP A 268 -25.73 2.71 -18.87
CA ASP A 268 -26.23 1.36 -18.64
C ASP A 268 -26.82 1.24 -17.22
N PRO A 269 -28.07 0.73 -17.08
CA PRO A 269 -28.71 0.58 -15.78
C PRO A 269 -27.94 -0.29 -14.78
N ASP A 270 -27.26 -1.34 -15.24
CA ASP A 270 -26.53 -2.28 -14.38
C ASP A 270 -25.21 -1.64 -13.92
N PHE A 271 -24.53 -0.90 -14.81
CA PHE A 271 -23.36 -0.08 -14.45
C PHE A 271 -23.72 1.00 -13.41
N LYS A 272 -24.82 1.71 -13.64
CA LYS A 272 -25.32 2.72 -12.68
C LYS A 272 -25.63 2.09 -11.33
N LYS A 273 -26.30 0.94 -11.32
CA LYS A 273 -26.65 0.22 -10.09
C LYS A 273 -25.40 -0.24 -9.33
N MET A 274 -24.39 -0.76 -10.03
CA MET A 274 -23.12 -1.16 -9.42
C MET A 274 -22.47 0.01 -8.65
N LEU A 275 -22.38 1.19 -9.28
CA LEU A 275 -21.78 2.35 -8.63
C LEU A 275 -22.65 2.94 -7.50
N ASP A 276 -23.98 2.87 -7.63
CA ASP A 276 -24.89 3.25 -6.55
C ASP A 276 -24.71 2.33 -5.33
N ASP A 277 -24.57 1.02 -5.57
CA ASP A 277 -24.34 0.02 -4.51
C ASP A 277 -22.95 0.16 -3.87
N TYR A 278 -21.93 0.53 -4.66
CA TYR A 278 -20.60 0.90 -4.15
C TYR A 278 -20.66 2.14 -3.25
N GLU A 279 -21.32 3.22 -3.68
CA GLU A 279 -21.46 4.42 -2.85
C GLU A 279 -22.19 4.11 -1.54
N ALA A 280 -23.26 3.31 -1.59
CA ALA A 280 -24.01 2.90 -0.42
C ALA A 280 -23.20 2.00 0.52
N PHE A 281 -22.35 1.12 -0.02
CA PHE A 281 -21.41 0.33 0.77
C PHE A 281 -20.42 1.22 1.53
N MET A 282 -19.88 2.23 0.85
CA MET A 282 -18.95 3.17 1.47
C MET A 282 -19.62 4.05 2.54
N ASP A 283 -20.90 4.40 2.37
CA ASP A 283 -21.69 5.10 3.39
C ASP A 283 -21.83 4.26 4.67
N GLU A 284 -22.11 2.97 4.53
CA GLU A 284 -22.20 2.06 5.69
C GLU A 284 -20.84 1.81 6.34
N TYR A 285 -19.77 1.72 5.54
CA TYR A 285 -18.40 1.64 6.05
C TYR A 285 -18.05 2.85 6.91
N ILE A 286 -18.37 4.04 6.43
CA ILE A 286 -18.16 5.29 7.18
C ILE A 286 -18.97 5.29 8.49
N GLU A 287 -20.25 4.89 8.45
CA GLU A 287 -21.09 4.84 9.65
C GLU A 287 -20.59 3.82 10.67
N PHE A 288 -20.12 2.67 10.21
CA PHE A 288 -19.49 1.66 11.07
C PHE A 288 -18.24 2.22 11.76
N MET A 289 -17.34 2.85 11.01
CA MET A 289 -16.11 3.43 11.54
C MET A 289 -16.39 4.54 12.56
N GLN A 290 -17.39 5.39 12.33
CA GLN A 290 -17.77 6.46 13.26
C GLN A 290 -18.32 5.94 14.58
N ASN A 291 -19.03 4.81 14.57
CA ASN A 291 -19.69 4.27 15.75
C ASN A 291 -18.93 3.09 16.37
N TYR A 292 -17.76 2.73 15.84
CA TYR A 292 -17.00 1.53 16.21
C TYR A 292 -16.67 1.45 17.70
N GLU A 293 -16.20 2.55 18.32
CA GLU A 293 -15.86 2.59 19.75
C GLU A 293 -17.08 2.49 20.68
N GLU A 294 -18.27 2.81 20.19
CA GLU A 294 -19.51 2.79 20.98
C GLU A 294 -20.28 1.46 20.86
N ARG A 295 -19.93 0.62 19.88
CA ARG A 295 -20.61 -0.66 19.62
C ARG A 295 -20.07 -1.78 20.51
N SER A 296 -20.94 -2.72 20.86
CA SER A 296 -20.51 -3.94 21.52
C SER A 296 -19.78 -4.87 20.54
N SER A 297 -18.87 -5.71 21.04
CA SER A 297 -18.07 -6.62 20.21
C SER A 297 -18.92 -7.61 19.38
N LEU A 298 -20.15 -7.91 19.80
CA LEU A 298 -21.06 -8.79 19.06
C LEU A 298 -21.80 -8.06 17.94
N GLU A 299 -22.14 -6.78 18.13
CA GLU A 299 -22.75 -5.93 17.10
C GLU A 299 -21.71 -5.61 16.02
N ALA A 300 -20.50 -5.21 16.41
CA ALA A 300 -19.40 -4.96 15.46
C ALA A 300 -19.05 -6.18 14.61
N LEU A 301 -19.11 -7.39 15.17
CA LEU A 301 -18.88 -8.64 14.42
C LEU A 301 -19.99 -8.91 13.40
N ALA A 302 -21.25 -8.63 13.76
CA ALA A 302 -22.38 -8.82 12.85
C ALA A 302 -22.36 -7.82 11.69
N ASP A 303 -22.05 -6.56 11.97
CA ASP A 303 -21.89 -5.51 10.94
C ASP A 303 -20.71 -5.82 10.01
N TYR A 304 -19.59 -6.29 10.57
CA TYR A 304 -18.42 -6.69 9.77
C TYR A 304 -18.74 -7.88 8.85
N ALA A 305 -19.46 -8.90 9.35
CA ALA A 305 -19.88 -10.02 8.52
C ALA A 305 -20.83 -9.60 7.38
N ASP A 306 -21.71 -8.63 7.64
CA ASP A 306 -22.57 -8.03 6.61
C ASP A 306 -21.74 -7.30 5.54
N MET A 307 -20.74 -6.51 5.96
CA MET A 307 -19.81 -5.83 5.05
C MET A 307 -19.02 -6.80 4.16
N VAL A 308 -18.54 -7.92 4.72
CA VAL A 308 -17.85 -8.97 3.94
C VAL A 308 -18.79 -9.58 2.89
N SER A 309 -20.05 -9.85 3.25
CA SER A 309 -21.04 -10.35 2.30
C SER A 309 -21.32 -9.34 1.18
N ARG A 310 -21.48 -8.06 1.52
CA ARG A 310 -21.72 -7.00 0.54
C ARG A 310 -20.52 -6.76 -0.38
N TYR A 311 -19.31 -6.92 0.14
CA TYR A 311 -18.10 -6.87 -0.67
C TYR A 311 -18.06 -7.99 -1.71
N ALA A 312 -18.41 -9.23 -1.33
CA ALA A 312 -18.51 -10.35 -2.26
C ALA A 312 -19.55 -10.10 -3.36
N ASP A 313 -20.73 -9.58 -3.00
CA ASP A 313 -21.78 -9.22 -3.96
C ASP A 313 -21.36 -8.09 -4.91
N LEU A 314 -20.57 -7.13 -4.43
CA LEU A 314 -20.05 -6.04 -5.25
C LEU A 314 -18.95 -6.54 -6.20
N SER A 315 -18.08 -7.44 -5.74
CA SER A 315 -17.05 -8.09 -6.56
C SER A 315 -17.66 -8.88 -7.72
N GLU A 316 -18.74 -9.63 -7.49
CA GLU A 316 -19.44 -10.36 -8.56
C GLU A 316 -20.09 -9.40 -9.57
N GLN A 317 -20.62 -8.26 -9.12
CA GLN A 317 -21.19 -7.23 -10.00
C GLN A 317 -20.10 -6.58 -10.87
N ILE A 318 -18.93 -6.30 -10.28
CA ILE A 318 -17.75 -5.75 -10.97
C ILE A 318 -17.29 -6.68 -12.10
N ASP A 319 -17.18 -7.98 -11.84
CA ASP A 319 -16.79 -8.98 -12.86
C ASP A 319 -17.81 -9.12 -14.00
N SER A 320 -19.06 -8.71 -13.78
CA SER A 320 -20.14 -8.80 -14.76
C SER A 320 -20.27 -7.59 -15.70
N VAL A 321 -19.59 -6.48 -15.38
CA VAL A 321 -19.63 -5.25 -16.15
C VAL A 321 -18.45 -5.21 -17.13
N ASP A 322 -18.73 -4.89 -18.40
CA ASP A 322 -17.68 -4.61 -19.40
C ASP A 322 -17.08 -3.23 -19.16
N THR A 323 -16.05 -3.17 -18.34
CA THR A 323 -15.37 -1.94 -17.95
C THR A 323 -14.29 -1.50 -18.91
N GLU A 324 -13.97 -2.32 -19.90
CA GLU A 324 -13.03 -1.96 -20.96
C GLU A 324 -13.70 -1.02 -22.00
N ASN A 325 -15.04 -0.96 -22.01
CA ASN A 325 -15.83 -0.26 -23.03
C ASN A 325 -16.88 0.71 -22.46
N LEU A 326 -16.52 1.50 -21.44
CA LEU A 326 -17.42 2.51 -20.87
C LEU A 326 -17.70 3.67 -21.84
N THR A 327 -18.93 4.16 -21.84
CA THR A 327 -19.29 5.42 -22.51
C THR A 327 -18.84 6.64 -21.71
N ASN A 328 -18.71 7.80 -22.36
CA ASN A 328 -18.40 9.07 -21.68
C ASN A 328 -19.39 9.40 -20.54
N ALA A 329 -20.66 9.00 -20.67
CA ALA A 329 -21.68 9.24 -19.65
C ALA A 329 -21.47 8.34 -18.43
N GLU A 330 -21.11 7.08 -18.65
CA GLU A 330 -20.75 6.11 -17.59
C GLU A 330 -19.47 6.51 -16.88
N LEU A 331 -18.42 6.90 -17.62
CA LEU A 331 -17.17 7.38 -17.04
C LEU A 331 -17.39 8.65 -16.19
N SER A 332 -18.20 9.60 -16.68
CA SER A 332 -18.55 10.79 -15.89
C SER A 332 -19.29 10.39 -14.61
N TYR A 333 -20.20 9.42 -14.69
CA TYR A 333 -20.95 8.94 -13.52
C TYR A 333 -20.04 8.26 -12.49
N TYR A 334 -19.06 7.48 -12.96
CA TYR A 334 -18.01 6.89 -12.13
C TYR A 334 -17.24 7.96 -11.37
N ILE A 335 -16.69 8.95 -12.06
CA ILE A 335 -15.90 10.04 -11.47
C ILE A 335 -16.73 10.80 -10.43
N GLU A 336 -18.01 11.05 -10.69
CA GLU A 336 -18.90 11.72 -9.75
C GLU A 336 -19.12 10.89 -8.47
N VAL A 337 -19.37 9.59 -8.61
CA VAL A 337 -19.58 8.68 -7.46
C VAL A 337 -18.31 8.58 -6.62
N THR A 338 -17.15 8.36 -7.24
CA THR A 338 -15.87 8.23 -6.53
C THR A 338 -15.46 9.54 -5.86
N SER A 339 -15.72 10.69 -6.49
CA SER A 339 -15.51 12.01 -5.88
C SER A 339 -16.39 12.22 -4.64
N ARG A 340 -17.67 11.82 -4.69
CA ARG A 340 -18.57 11.90 -3.52
C ARG A 340 -18.07 11.02 -2.39
N VAL A 341 -17.71 9.77 -2.67
CA VAL A 341 -17.15 8.84 -1.66
C VAL A 341 -15.89 9.44 -1.01
N SER A 342 -14.96 9.94 -1.82
CA SER A 342 -13.71 10.54 -1.34
C SER A 342 -13.98 11.76 -0.44
N GLN A 343 -14.92 12.63 -0.83
CA GLN A 343 -15.34 13.76 0.01
C GLN A 343 -15.96 13.31 1.34
N LYS A 344 -16.76 12.23 1.34
CA LYS A 344 -17.34 11.69 2.59
C LYS A 344 -16.25 11.18 3.52
N LEU A 345 -15.27 10.44 3.00
CA LEU A 345 -14.11 9.96 3.78
C LEU A 345 -13.27 11.10 4.36
N LEU A 346 -12.94 12.11 3.55
CA LEU A 346 -12.20 13.30 4.02
C LEU A 346 -12.96 14.04 5.12
N ASN A 347 -14.27 14.26 4.97
CA ASN A 347 -15.08 14.95 5.97
C ASN A 347 -15.22 14.16 7.28
N THR A 348 -15.08 12.83 7.25
CA THR A 348 -15.11 12.00 8.47
C THR A 348 -13.81 12.05 9.30
N SER A 349 -12.73 12.61 8.73
CA SER A 349 -11.43 12.76 9.39
C SER A 349 -11.29 14.06 10.21
N ILE A 350 -12.31 14.94 10.22
CA ILE A 350 -12.23 16.33 10.72
C ILE A 350 -12.88 16.57 12.11
N GLU A 351 -13.50 15.59 12.80
CA GLU A 351 -14.15 15.80 14.13
C GLU A 351 -13.48 15.18 15.38
#